data_AF-A0A7J2QWZ6-F1
#
_entry.id   AF-A0A7J2QWZ6-F1
#
_cell.length_a   1.000
_cell.length_b   1.000
_cell.length_c   1.000
_cell.angle_alpha   90.00
_cell.angle_beta   90.00
_cell.angle_gamma   90.00
#
_symmetry.space_group_name_H-M   'P 1'
#
loop_
_entity.id
_entity.type
_entity.pdbx_description
1 polymer ?
#
loop_
_entity_poly.entity_id
_entity_poly.type
_entity_poly.pdbx_seq_one_letter_code
_entity_poly.pdbx_strand_id
1 'polypeptide(L)'
;MICRNCKIDKDSSEFYYRNDSKKHRTECKICTNYNNGYREKMKCKNDLIYANQKKDKMNAVSRNKFLNDSNYKSKRKEQQKLYNKTEKGKLAKSLRDKRYREKNKEVLKERRKTYDAKYRASDKYKNYYESYFLNNEYRKKQRDNYAIMKVDPSFREVRNKANRKYHKTEKGKETSRRNWKLRDLRMRGSGSINWSDIEGLLIESNGLCHYCMKPLDGTYEIDHKIPVSKGGTSIKGNLAISCSPCNRSKQAMTNIEFIDKISSKTIGVIV
;
A
#
# COMPACT_ATOMS: atom_id res chain seq x y z
N MET A 1 47.57 -47.58 14.57
CA MET A 1 46.28 -47.42 13.86
C MET A 1 45.78 -45.98 14.02
N ILE A 2 45.47 -45.30 12.92
CA ILE A 2 45.01 -43.91 12.97
C ILE A 2 43.51 -43.84 13.25
N CYS A 3 43.12 -43.10 14.29
CA CYS A 3 41.71 -42.88 14.62
C CYS A 3 41.03 -41.97 13.58
N ARG A 4 39.89 -42.41 13.03
CA ARG A 4 39.12 -41.63 12.04
C ARG A 4 38.60 -40.30 12.58
N ASN A 5 38.33 -40.18 13.88
CA ASN A 5 37.77 -38.97 14.47
C ASN A 5 38.86 -37.97 14.90
N CYS A 6 39.77 -38.37 15.80
CA CYS A 6 40.82 -37.46 16.29
C CYS A 6 42.08 -37.41 15.42
N LYS A 7 42.23 -38.28 14.42
CA LYS A 7 43.36 -38.34 13.48
C LYS A 7 44.74 -38.65 14.10
N ILE A 8 44.77 -39.12 15.35
CA ILE A 8 46.00 -39.50 16.06
C ILE A 8 46.30 -40.98 15.79
N ASP A 9 47.57 -41.32 15.56
CA ASP A 9 48.05 -42.70 15.49
C ASP A 9 48.20 -43.29 16.90
N LYS A 10 47.58 -44.45 17.11
CA LYS A 10 47.40 -45.07 18.42
C LYS A 10 47.57 -46.59 18.32
N ASP A 11 47.93 -47.22 19.44
CA ASP A 11 48.02 -48.67 19.52
C ASP A 11 46.64 -49.33 19.27
N SER A 12 46.63 -50.53 18.68
CA SER A 12 45.39 -51.27 18.38
C SER A 12 44.54 -51.58 19.62
N SER A 13 45.15 -51.70 20.80
CA SER A 13 44.44 -51.90 22.07
C SER A 13 43.55 -50.71 22.47
N GLU A 14 43.82 -49.51 21.94
CA GLU A 14 43.00 -48.32 22.14
C GLU A 14 41.74 -48.28 21.26
N PHE A 15 41.49 -49.32 20.47
CA PHE A 15 40.31 -49.45 19.60
C PHE A 15 39.46 -50.65 20.04
N TYR A 16 38.14 -50.52 19.98
CA TYR A 16 37.26 -51.65 20.27
C TYR A 16 37.40 -52.71 19.18
N TYR A 17 37.74 -53.93 19.58
CA TYR A 17 37.75 -55.08 18.69
C TYR A 17 36.33 -55.61 18.48
N ARG A 18 36.00 -55.94 17.23
CA ARG A 18 34.69 -56.46 16.83
C ARG A 18 34.83 -57.94 16.49
N ASN A 19 34.27 -58.81 17.34
CA ASN A 19 34.34 -60.27 17.15
C ASN A 19 33.59 -60.75 15.90
N ASP A 20 32.51 -60.07 15.51
CA ASP A 20 31.69 -60.37 14.33
C ASP A 20 32.44 -60.16 13.01
N SER A 21 33.24 -59.11 12.93
CA SER A 21 33.99 -58.70 11.73
C SER A 21 35.49 -58.99 11.81
N LYS A 22 35.96 -59.54 12.95
CA LYS A 22 37.35 -59.81 13.30
C LYS A 22 38.30 -58.63 13.03
N LYS A 23 37.83 -57.40 13.27
CA LYS A 23 38.56 -56.15 12.99
C LYS A 23 38.42 -55.15 14.13
N HIS A 24 39.41 -54.30 14.33
CA HIS A 24 39.29 -53.13 15.21
C HIS A 24 38.42 -52.06 14.57
N ARG A 25 37.63 -51.34 15.38
CA ARG A 25 36.89 -50.16 14.92
C ARG A 25 37.85 -49.08 14.42
N THR A 26 37.35 -48.23 13.53
CA THR A 26 38.12 -47.11 12.96
C THR A 26 38.16 -45.88 13.87
N GLU A 27 37.38 -45.85 14.95
CA GLU A 27 37.42 -44.82 15.99
C GLU A 27 37.97 -45.41 17.29
N CYS A 28 38.84 -44.64 17.97
CA CYS A 28 39.39 -45.06 19.26
C CYS A 28 38.31 -45.06 20.35
N LYS A 29 38.53 -45.85 21.40
CA LYS A 29 37.59 -46.05 22.52
C LYS A 29 37.12 -44.71 23.12
N ILE A 30 38.05 -43.76 23.29
CA ILE A 30 37.78 -42.43 23.84
C ILE A 30 36.79 -41.65 22.94
N CYS A 31 37.07 -41.56 21.64
CA CYS A 31 36.20 -40.85 20.69
C CYS A 31 34.82 -41.52 20.58
N THR A 32 34.77 -42.85 20.57
CA THR A 32 33.50 -43.60 20.55
C THR A 32 32.67 -43.31 21.80
N ASN A 33 33.27 -43.33 22.99
CA ASN A 33 32.55 -43.05 24.24
C ASN A 33 32.08 -41.60 24.33
N TYR A 34 32.89 -40.65 23.87
CA TYR A 34 32.48 -39.24 23.77
C TYR A 34 31.27 -39.07 22.84
N ASN A 35 31.32 -39.67 21.64
CA ASN A 35 30.22 -39.60 20.67
C ASN A 35 28.95 -40.29 21.18
N ASN A 36 29.08 -41.41 21.90
CA ASN A 36 27.94 -42.09 22.51
C ASN A 36 27.31 -41.23 23.61
N GLY A 37 28.11 -40.65 24.51
CA GLY A 37 27.60 -39.75 25.54
C GLY A 37 26.96 -38.47 24.98
N TYR A 38 27.50 -37.93 23.88
CA TYR A 38 26.88 -36.81 23.16
C TYR A 38 25.52 -37.21 22.54
N ARG A 39 25.44 -38.39 21.91
CA ARG A 39 24.19 -38.93 21.33
C ARG A 39 23.12 -39.18 22.38
N GLU A 40 23.48 -39.71 23.54
CA GLU A 40 22.55 -39.91 24.67
C GLU A 40 21.99 -38.58 25.19
N LYS A 41 22.86 -37.57 25.38
CA LYS A 41 22.43 -36.21 25.76
C LYS A 41 21.50 -35.58 24.73
N MET A 42 21.79 -35.76 23.43
CA MET A 42 20.93 -35.25 22.36
C MET A 42 19.60 -36.01 22.24
N LYS A 43 19.57 -37.31 22.53
CA LYS A 43 18.33 -38.10 22.58
C LYS A 43 17.36 -37.53 23.63
N CYS A 44 17.85 -37.29 24.85
CA CYS A 44 17.07 -36.68 25.93
C CYS A 44 16.54 -35.27 25.55
N LYS A 45 17.38 -34.44 24.89
CA LYS A 45 16.97 -33.10 24.43
C LYS A 45 15.86 -33.17 23.37
N ASN A 46 15.96 -34.09 22.42
CA ASN A 46 14.94 -34.29 21.38
C ASN A 46 13.63 -34.85 21.97
N ASP A 47 13.70 -35.75 22.94
CA ASP A 47 12.53 -36.28 23.64
C ASP A 47 11.81 -35.16 24.42
N LEU A 48 12.56 -34.25 25.05
CA LEU A 48 12.01 -33.07 25.73
C LEU A 48 11.31 -32.11 24.75
N ILE A 49 11.91 -31.86 23.59
CA ILE A 49 11.32 -31.03 22.52
C ILE A 49 10.01 -31.66 22.03
N TYR A 50 10.00 -32.97 21.78
CA TYR A 50 8.81 -33.69 21.33
C TYR A 50 7.68 -33.67 22.37
N ALA A 51 8.01 -33.84 23.66
CA ALA A 51 7.05 -33.74 24.76
C ALA A 51 6.43 -32.34 24.87
N ASN A 52 7.24 -31.28 24.74
CA ASN A 52 6.75 -29.90 24.74
C ASN A 52 5.83 -29.60 23.56
N GLN A 53 6.19 -30.03 22.34
CA GLN A 53 5.34 -29.88 21.15
C GLN A 53 4.00 -30.62 21.31
N LYS A 54 3.99 -31.80 21.93
CA LYS A 54 2.76 -32.56 22.20
C LYS A 54 1.87 -31.83 23.21
N LYS A 55 2.45 -31.25 24.27
CA LYS A 55 1.75 -30.42 25.27
C LYS A 55 1.14 -29.18 24.63
N ASP A 56 1.87 -28.49 23.75
CA ASP A 56 1.38 -27.32 23.02
C ASP A 56 0.20 -27.66 22.10
N LYS A 57 0.28 -28.80 21.40
CA LYS A 57 -0.83 -29.31 20.59
C LYS A 57 -2.05 -29.64 21.44
N MET A 58 -1.90 -30.30 22.58
CA MET A 58 -3.00 -30.57 23.51
C MET A 58 -3.62 -29.27 24.05
N ASN A 59 -2.81 -28.27 24.39
CA ASN A 59 -3.27 -26.95 24.82
C ASN A 59 -4.06 -26.24 23.71
N ALA A 60 -3.63 -26.34 22.45
CA ALA A 60 -4.33 -25.78 21.29
C ALA A 60 -5.68 -26.46 21.03
N VAL A 61 -5.77 -27.79 21.18
CA VAL A 61 -7.03 -28.54 21.06
C VAL A 61 -8.01 -28.15 22.16
N SER A 62 -7.56 -28.10 23.42
CA SER A 62 -8.38 -27.67 24.56
C SER A 62 -8.87 -26.22 24.39
N ARG A 63 -8.00 -25.32 23.90
CA ARG A 63 -8.36 -23.95 23.55
C ARG A 63 -9.39 -23.89 22.43
N ASN A 64 -9.26 -24.70 21.37
CA ASN A 64 -10.23 -24.78 20.29
C ASN A 64 -11.59 -25.32 20.77
N LYS A 65 -11.61 -26.29 21.68
CA LYS A 65 -12.84 -26.79 22.30
C LYS A 65 -13.56 -25.69 23.07
N PHE A 66 -12.83 -24.91 23.87
CA PHE A 66 -13.36 -23.76 24.61
C PHE A 66 -13.87 -22.62 23.69
N LEU A 67 -13.11 -22.27 22.64
CA LEU A 67 -13.54 -21.25 21.67
C LEU A 67 -14.76 -21.67 20.85
N ASN A 68 -15.01 -22.99 20.72
CA ASN A 68 -16.13 -23.54 19.98
C ASN A 68 -17.40 -23.73 20.77
N ASP A 69 -17.33 -23.63 22.11
CA ASP A 69 -18.47 -23.64 23.01
C ASP A 69 -19.52 -22.57 22.61
N SER A 70 -20.79 -22.99 22.56
CA SER A 70 -21.89 -22.17 22.05
C SER A 70 -22.19 -20.96 22.94
N ASN A 71 -22.03 -21.12 24.26
CA ASN A 71 -22.23 -20.08 25.25
C ASN A 71 -21.09 -19.04 25.16
N TYR A 72 -19.84 -19.50 25.09
CA TYR A 72 -18.69 -18.64 24.87
C TYR A 72 -18.79 -17.84 23.55
N LYS A 73 -19.20 -18.48 22.45
CA LYS A 73 -19.45 -17.81 21.15
C LYS A 73 -20.50 -16.71 21.26
N SER A 74 -21.61 -16.97 21.95
CA SER A 74 -22.70 -16.01 22.13
C SER A 74 -22.25 -14.80 22.95
N LYS A 75 -21.59 -15.03 24.08
CA LYS A 75 -21.02 -13.97 24.94
C LYS A 75 -19.99 -13.12 24.20
N ARG A 76 -19.13 -13.74 23.38
CA ARG A 76 -18.16 -13.04 22.52
C ARG A 76 -18.83 -12.18 21.45
N LYS A 77 -19.89 -12.68 20.81
CA LYS A 77 -20.69 -11.90 19.83
C LYS A 77 -21.30 -10.66 20.48
N GLU A 78 -21.82 -10.80 21.69
CA GLU A 78 -22.41 -9.70 22.45
C GLU A 78 -21.37 -8.65 22.85
N GLN A 79 -20.22 -9.08 23.37
CA GLN A 79 -19.08 -8.18 23.62
C GLN A 79 -18.61 -7.47 22.35
N GLN A 80 -18.56 -8.17 21.21
CA GLN A 80 -18.20 -7.57 19.93
C GLN A 80 -19.23 -6.53 19.47
N LYS A 81 -20.54 -6.76 19.70
CA LYS A 81 -21.60 -5.78 19.42
C LYS A 81 -21.40 -4.52 20.27
N LEU A 82 -21.14 -4.67 21.56
CA LEU A 82 -20.86 -3.56 22.49
C LEU A 82 -19.61 -2.79 22.05
N TYR A 83 -18.50 -3.48 21.75
CA TYR A 83 -17.28 -2.87 21.25
C TYR A 83 -17.51 -2.08 19.95
N ASN A 84 -18.27 -2.63 18.99
CA ASN A 84 -18.55 -1.97 17.71
C ASN A 84 -19.34 -0.66 17.87
N LYS A 85 -20.07 -0.47 18.99
CA LYS A 85 -20.77 0.79 19.30
C LYS A 85 -19.85 1.86 19.88
N THR A 86 -18.69 1.50 20.41
CA THR A 86 -17.69 2.46 20.91
C THR A 86 -17.03 3.23 19.77
N GLU A 87 -16.48 4.42 20.06
CA GLU A 87 -15.75 5.21 19.06
C GLU A 87 -14.54 4.47 18.47
N LYS A 88 -13.79 3.73 19.31
CA LYS A 88 -12.69 2.87 18.86
C LYS A 88 -13.17 1.78 17.91
N GLY A 89 -14.31 1.15 18.20
CA GLY A 89 -14.90 0.12 17.34
C GLY A 89 -15.39 0.66 16.00
N LYS A 90 -16.05 1.82 16.00
CA LYS A 90 -16.48 2.53 14.79
C LYS A 90 -15.29 2.91 13.92
N LEU A 91 -14.24 3.46 14.51
CA LEU A 91 -13.00 3.81 13.81
C LEU A 91 -12.34 2.56 13.18
N ALA A 92 -12.20 1.47 13.95
CA ALA A 92 -11.64 0.22 13.46
C ALA A 92 -12.45 -0.38 12.30
N LYS A 93 -13.79 -0.28 12.35
CA LYS A 93 -14.66 -0.67 11.23
C LYS A 93 -14.44 0.23 10.01
N SER A 94 -14.44 1.54 10.19
CA SER A 94 -14.22 2.51 9.11
C SER A 94 -12.88 2.27 8.39
N LEU A 95 -11.81 2.03 9.15
CA LEU A 95 -10.49 1.72 8.60
C LEU A 95 -10.47 0.39 7.82
N ARG A 96 -11.13 -0.66 8.33
CA ARG A 96 -11.30 -1.92 7.59
C ARG A 96 -12.08 -1.72 6.29
N ASP A 97 -13.20 -1.01 6.35
CA ASP A 97 -14.06 -0.76 5.18
C ASP A 97 -13.34 0.11 4.15
N LYS A 98 -12.49 1.04 4.59
CA LYS A 98 -11.60 1.82 3.71
C LYS A 98 -10.59 0.91 3.00
N ARG A 99 -9.84 0.10 3.76
CA ARG A 99 -8.87 -0.86 3.19
C ARG A 99 -9.54 -1.83 2.22
N TYR A 100 -10.73 -2.32 2.55
CA TYR A 100 -11.50 -3.21 1.67
C TYR A 100 -11.89 -2.51 0.36
N ARG A 101 -12.39 -1.26 0.44
CA ARG A 101 -12.75 -0.46 -0.73
C ARG A 101 -11.55 -0.15 -1.62
N GLU A 102 -10.39 0.13 -1.03
CA GLU A 102 -9.15 0.40 -1.75
C GLU A 102 -8.64 -0.86 -2.46
N LYS A 103 -8.54 -1.98 -1.73
CA LYS A 103 -8.07 -3.26 -2.29
C LYS A 103 -9.00 -3.80 -3.38
N ASN A 104 -10.31 -3.57 -3.28
CA ASN A 104 -11.32 -4.09 -4.21
C ASN A 104 -11.92 -3.01 -5.13
N LYS A 105 -11.23 -1.89 -5.31
CA LYS A 105 -11.77 -0.71 -6.00
C LYS A 105 -12.34 -1.03 -7.39
N GLU A 106 -11.59 -1.75 -8.21
CA GLU A 106 -12.01 -2.09 -9.58
C GLU A 106 -13.16 -3.09 -9.60
N VAL A 107 -13.13 -4.10 -8.72
CA VAL A 107 -14.24 -5.07 -8.57
C VAL A 107 -15.53 -4.38 -8.14
N LEU A 108 -15.46 -3.47 -7.16
CA LEU A 108 -16.62 -2.72 -6.69
C LEU A 108 -17.16 -1.76 -7.75
N LYS A 109 -16.28 -1.15 -8.55
CA LYS A 109 -16.65 -0.29 -9.68
C LYS A 109 -17.39 -1.08 -10.75
N GLU A 110 -16.89 -2.26 -11.11
CA GLU A 110 -17.51 -3.12 -12.12
C GLU A 110 -18.85 -3.69 -11.63
N ARG A 111 -18.90 -4.13 -10.35
CA ARG A 111 -20.16 -4.56 -9.71
C ARG A 111 -21.20 -3.45 -9.66
N ARG A 112 -20.79 -2.19 -9.45
CA ARG A 112 -21.70 -1.04 -9.48
C ARG A 112 -22.23 -0.78 -10.88
N LYS A 113 -21.37 -0.78 -11.90
CA LYS A 113 -21.80 -0.61 -13.30
C LYS A 113 -22.84 -1.66 -13.70
N THR A 114 -22.58 -2.93 -13.39
CA THR A 114 -23.48 -4.03 -13.73
C THR A 114 -24.82 -3.94 -12.99
N TYR A 115 -24.80 -3.57 -11.70
CA TYR A 115 -26.01 -3.31 -10.94
C TYR A 115 -26.81 -2.13 -11.52
N ASP A 116 -26.14 -1.00 -11.79
CA ASP A 116 -26.79 0.20 -12.35
C ASP A 116 -27.36 -0.07 -13.74
N ALA A 117 -26.68 -0.84 -14.58
CA ALA A 117 -27.17 -1.25 -15.90
C ALA A 117 -28.44 -2.10 -15.78
N LYS A 118 -28.42 -3.11 -14.89
CA LYS A 118 -29.61 -3.95 -14.61
C LYS A 118 -30.77 -3.11 -14.05
N TYR A 119 -30.49 -2.20 -13.12
CA TYR A 119 -31.49 -1.32 -12.54
C TYR A 119 -32.09 -0.37 -13.59
N ARG A 120 -31.26 0.27 -14.42
CA ARG A 120 -31.74 1.14 -15.52
C ARG A 120 -32.53 0.38 -16.58
N ALA A 121 -32.19 -0.88 -16.83
CA ALA A 121 -32.93 -1.76 -17.73
C ALA A 121 -34.25 -2.28 -17.13
N SER A 122 -34.44 -2.15 -15.81
CA SER A 122 -35.65 -2.63 -15.14
C SER A 122 -36.87 -1.77 -15.49
N ASP A 123 -38.03 -2.42 -15.61
CA ASP A 123 -39.28 -1.73 -15.92
C ASP A 123 -39.69 -0.77 -14.80
N LYS A 124 -39.32 -1.07 -13.55
CA LYS A 124 -39.46 -0.14 -12.43
C LYS A 124 -38.74 1.20 -12.68
N TYR A 125 -37.51 1.16 -13.21
CA TYR A 125 -36.77 2.39 -13.53
C TYR A 125 -37.34 3.08 -14.77
N LYS A 126 -37.70 2.32 -15.81
CA LYS A 126 -38.30 2.89 -17.03
C LYS A 126 -39.61 3.62 -16.71
N ASN A 127 -40.51 3.01 -15.92
CA ASN A 127 -41.78 3.61 -15.53
C ASN A 127 -41.60 4.85 -14.64
N TYR A 128 -40.63 4.80 -13.71
CA TYR A 128 -40.25 5.99 -12.92
C TYR A 128 -39.69 7.10 -13.80
N TYR A 129 -38.76 6.78 -14.71
CA TYR A 129 -38.14 7.73 -15.61
C TYR A 129 -39.18 8.37 -16.54
N GLU A 130 -40.06 7.56 -17.13
CA GLU A 130 -41.12 7.99 -18.03
C GLU A 130 -42.13 8.91 -17.32
N SER A 131 -42.61 8.52 -16.14
CA SER A 131 -43.50 9.37 -15.32
C SER A 131 -42.82 10.67 -14.85
N TYR A 132 -41.53 10.65 -14.53
CA TYR A 132 -40.78 11.84 -14.13
C TYR A 132 -40.63 12.88 -15.25
N PHE A 133 -40.48 12.44 -16.50
CA PHE A 133 -40.36 13.34 -17.66
C PHE A 133 -41.70 13.74 -18.28
N LEU A 134 -42.70 12.86 -18.26
CA LEU A 134 -44.04 13.16 -18.81
C LEU A 134 -44.83 14.12 -17.91
N ASN A 135 -44.67 14.03 -16.59
CA ASN A 135 -45.42 14.86 -15.64
C ASN A 135 -44.76 16.23 -15.36
N ASN A 136 -43.62 16.53 -15.97
CA ASN A 136 -42.90 17.80 -15.77
C ASN A 136 -42.76 18.56 -17.08
N GLU A 137 -43.82 19.31 -17.42
CA GLU A 137 -43.97 20.07 -18.66
C GLU A 137 -42.78 21.02 -18.92
N TYR A 138 -42.25 21.63 -17.86
CA TYR A 138 -41.04 22.46 -17.91
C TYR A 138 -39.80 21.70 -18.40
N ARG A 139 -39.59 20.47 -17.93
CA ARG A 139 -38.44 19.64 -18.35
C ARG A 139 -38.59 19.09 -19.76
N LYS A 140 -39.81 18.80 -20.21
CA LYS A 140 -40.09 18.44 -21.61
C LYS A 140 -39.70 19.59 -22.55
N LYS A 141 -40.15 20.82 -22.23
CA LYS A 141 -39.80 22.04 -22.96
C LYS A 141 -38.29 22.31 -23.00
N GLN A 142 -37.57 22.07 -21.90
CA GLN A 142 -36.11 22.19 -21.84
C GLN A 142 -35.39 21.18 -22.75
N ARG A 143 -35.83 19.90 -22.75
CA ARG A 143 -35.26 18.86 -23.61
C ARG A 143 -35.48 19.18 -25.08
N ASP A 144 -36.70 19.56 -25.43
CA ASP A 144 -37.07 19.84 -26.82
C ASP A 144 -36.35 21.11 -27.32
N ASN A 145 -36.22 22.16 -26.48
CA ASN A 145 -35.39 23.33 -26.77
C ASN A 145 -33.91 22.97 -26.96
N TYR A 146 -33.35 22.07 -26.14
CA TYR A 146 -31.96 21.63 -26.27
C TYR A 146 -31.73 20.80 -27.55
N ALA A 147 -32.70 19.97 -27.93
CA ALA A 147 -32.68 19.22 -29.18
C ALA A 147 -32.75 20.17 -30.39
N ILE A 148 -33.65 21.16 -30.37
CA ILE A 148 -33.76 22.20 -31.41
C ILE A 148 -32.44 23.00 -31.52
N MET A 149 -31.88 23.44 -30.38
CA MET A 149 -30.60 24.16 -30.33
C MET A 149 -29.41 23.38 -30.91
N LYS A 150 -29.48 22.04 -30.96
CA LYS A 150 -28.40 21.19 -31.50
C LYS A 150 -28.48 21.00 -33.01
N VAL A 151 -29.67 21.03 -33.58
CA VAL A 151 -29.91 20.63 -34.97
C VAL A 151 -30.06 21.85 -35.89
N ASP A 152 -30.62 22.95 -35.38
CA ASP A 152 -30.83 24.17 -36.18
C ASP A 152 -29.56 25.06 -36.22
N PRO A 153 -28.96 25.30 -37.40
CA PRO A 153 -27.80 26.18 -37.56
C PRO A 153 -28.04 27.63 -37.08
N SER A 154 -29.28 28.12 -37.10
CA SER A 154 -29.63 29.48 -36.66
C SER A 154 -29.32 29.70 -35.17
N PHE A 155 -29.48 28.66 -34.34
CA PHE A 155 -29.17 28.72 -32.91
C PHE A 155 -27.66 28.69 -32.62
N ARG A 156 -26.85 28.14 -33.53
CA ARG A 156 -25.38 28.21 -33.43
C ARG A 156 -24.92 29.66 -33.46
N GLU A 157 -25.54 30.48 -34.32
CA GLU A 157 -25.21 31.90 -34.45
C GLU A 157 -25.68 32.70 -33.23
N VAL A 158 -26.90 32.45 -32.74
CA VAL A 158 -27.41 33.04 -31.49
C VAL A 158 -26.48 32.73 -30.31
N ARG A 159 -26.06 31.47 -30.16
CA ARG A 159 -25.11 31.04 -29.12
C ARG A 159 -23.74 31.71 -29.27
N ASN A 160 -23.22 31.79 -30.49
CA ASN A 160 -21.94 32.45 -30.75
C ASN A 160 -22.00 33.94 -30.41
N LYS A 161 -23.11 34.62 -30.74
CA LYS A 161 -23.35 36.02 -30.37
C LYS A 161 -23.40 36.20 -28.85
N ALA A 162 -24.11 35.31 -28.15
CA ALA A 162 -24.16 35.29 -26.68
C ALA A 162 -22.78 35.04 -26.05
N ASN A 163 -22.02 34.06 -26.56
CA ASN A 163 -20.66 33.76 -26.10
C ASN A 163 -19.70 34.93 -26.33
N ARG A 164 -19.76 35.57 -27.51
CA ARG A 164 -18.97 36.79 -27.79
C ARG A 164 -19.29 37.91 -26.80
N LYS A 165 -20.57 38.11 -26.46
CA LYS A 165 -20.98 39.09 -25.44
C LYS A 165 -20.45 38.70 -24.05
N TYR A 166 -20.57 37.43 -23.66
CA TYR A 166 -20.07 36.92 -22.39
C TYR A 166 -18.56 37.10 -22.22
N HIS A 167 -17.75 36.75 -23.24
CA HIS A 167 -16.29 36.90 -23.18
C HIS A 167 -15.81 38.36 -23.07
N LYS A 168 -16.67 39.34 -23.40
CA LYS A 168 -16.38 40.78 -23.19
C LYS A 168 -16.63 41.24 -21.75
N THR A 169 -17.43 40.51 -20.98
CA THR A 169 -17.68 40.81 -19.55
C THR A 169 -16.44 40.52 -18.70
N GLU A 170 -16.32 41.13 -17.52
CA GLU A 170 -15.15 40.91 -16.65
C GLU A 170 -15.02 39.45 -16.20
N LYS A 171 -16.15 38.82 -15.83
CA LYS A 171 -16.21 37.40 -15.48
C LYS A 171 -15.82 36.48 -16.64
N GLY A 172 -16.20 36.84 -17.87
CA GLY A 172 -15.81 36.10 -19.08
C GLY A 172 -14.32 36.20 -19.38
N LYS A 173 -13.73 37.40 -19.23
CA LYS A 173 -12.28 37.62 -19.37
C LYS A 173 -11.50 36.86 -18.31
N GLU A 174 -11.93 36.91 -17.05
CA GLU A 174 -11.34 36.16 -15.94
C GLU A 174 -11.36 34.64 -16.21
N THR A 175 -12.50 34.11 -16.66
CA THR A 175 -12.64 32.68 -17.02
C THR A 175 -11.68 32.30 -18.15
N SER A 176 -11.55 33.15 -19.19
CA SER A 176 -10.59 32.93 -20.27
C SER A 176 -9.14 32.95 -19.77
N ARG A 177 -8.76 33.92 -18.91
CA ARG A 177 -7.42 33.98 -18.29
C ARG A 177 -7.12 32.74 -17.46
N ARG A 178 -8.09 32.30 -16.64
CA ARG A 178 -7.99 31.07 -15.84
C ARG A 178 -7.80 29.84 -16.73
N ASN A 179 -8.60 29.70 -17.78
CA ASN A 179 -8.52 28.57 -18.69
C ASN A 179 -7.21 28.58 -19.50
N TRP A 180 -6.72 29.76 -19.89
CA TRP A 180 -5.39 29.91 -20.49
C TRP A 180 -4.29 29.49 -19.51
N LYS A 181 -4.34 29.93 -18.26
CA LYS A 181 -3.39 29.50 -17.21
C LYS A 181 -3.47 28.00 -16.95
N LEU A 182 -4.67 27.40 -16.90
CA LEU A 182 -4.83 25.94 -16.76
C LEU A 182 -4.30 25.19 -17.99
N ARG A 183 -4.47 25.74 -19.19
CA ARG A 183 -3.90 25.19 -20.43
C ARG A 183 -2.38 25.30 -20.39
N ASP A 184 -1.83 26.46 -20.04
CA ASP A 184 -0.40 26.69 -19.87
C ASP A 184 0.18 25.74 -18.81
N LEU A 185 -0.48 25.55 -17.67
CA LEU A 185 -0.10 24.56 -16.66
C LEU A 185 -0.18 23.11 -17.18
N ARG A 186 -1.14 22.78 -18.05
CA ARG A 186 -1.20 21.46 -18.71
C ARG A 186 -0.08 21.30 -19.74
N MET A 187 0.27 22.35 -20.47
CA MET A 187 1.31 22.32 -21.52
C MET A 187 2.72 22.39 -20.93
N ARG A 188 2.94 23.16 -19.86
CA ARG A 188 4.20 23.22 -19.11
C ARG A 188 4.35 22.05 -18.14
N GLY A 189 3.24 21.47 -17.68
CA GLY A 189 3.18 20.39 -16.70
C GLY A 189 2.77 19.02 -17.27
N SER A 190 2.86 18.79 -18.59
CA SER A 190 2.55 17.49 -19.20
C SER A 190 3.68 16.46 -18.98
N GLY A 191 3.98 16.16 -17.73
CA GLY A 191 4.38 14.82 -17.33
C GLY A 191 3.26 14.30 -16.44
N SER A 192 2.37 13.46 -16.97
CA SER A 192 1.59 12.62 -16.08
C SER A 192 2.55 11.60 -15.48
N ILE A 193 2.93 11.77 -14.22
CA ILE A 193 3.67 10.76 -13.47
C ILE A 193 2.80 9.52 -13.41
N ASN A 194 3.30 8.43 -13.96
CA ASN A 194 2.69 7.12 -13.79
C ASN A 194 3.44 6.35 -12.67
N TRP A 195 2.95 5.16 -12.32
CA TRP A 195 3.58 4.34 -11.28
C TRP A 195 5.02 3.92 -11.60
N SER A 196 5.35 3.70 -12.88
CA SER A 196 6.71 3.35 -13.31
C SER A 196 7.68 4.50 -13.11
N ASP A 197 7.23 5.76 -13.29
CA ASP A 197 8.06 6.93 -12.98
C ASP A 197 8.38 7.02 -11.48
N ILE A 198 7.40 6.72 -10.61
CA ILE A 198 7.57 6.71 -9.15
C ILE A 198 8.51 5.58 -8.73
N GLU A 199 8.34 4.39 -9.30
CA GLU A 199 9.21 3.24 -9.06
C GLU A 199 10.64 3.55 -9.52
N GLY A 200 10.82 4.15 -10.69
CA GLY A 200 12.12 4.61 -11.16
C GLY A 200 12.78 5.63 -10.24
N LEU A 201 12.01 6.58 -9.69
CA LEU A 201 12.53 7.55 -8.70
C LEU A 201 12.96 6.90 -7.39
N LEU A 202 12.27 5.85 -6.93
CA LEU A 202 12.65 5.08 -5.74
C LEU A 202 13.94 4.27 -5.95
N ILE A 203 14.08 3.67 -7.13
CA ILE A 203 15.29 2.93 -7.51
C ILE A 203 16.47 3.91 -7.61
N GLU A 204 16.30 5.03 -8.32
CA GLU A 204 17.33 6.07 -8.46
C GLU A 204 17.74 6.69 -7.12
N SER A 205 16.81 6.79 -6.16
CA SER A 205 17.12 7.29 -4.82
C SER A 205 17.75 6.24 -3.90
N ASN A 206 17.90 4.98 -4.34
CA ASN A 206 18.32 3.85 -3.51
C ASN A 206 17.51 3.72 -2.21
N GLY A 207 16.23 4.12 -2.23
CA GLY A 207 15.39 4.16 -1.03
C GLY A 207 15.80 5.20 0.02
N LEU A 208 16.61 6.19 -0.35
CA LEU A 208 17.03 7.30 0.51
C LEU A 208 16.21 8.56 0.22
N CYS A 209 16.04 9.41 1.24
CA CYS A 209 15.48 10.74 1.08
C CYS A 209 16.46 11.65 0.31
N HIS A 210 15.98 12.34 -0.73
CA HIS A 210 16.80 13.23 -1.56
C HIS A 210 17.54 14.33 -0.78
N TYR A 211 16.97 14.78 0.35
CA TYR A 211 17.50 15.91 1.10
C TYR A 211 18.40 15.49 2.26
N CYS A 212 17.92 14.62 3.15
CA CYS A 212 18.68 14.24 4.34
C CYS A 212 19.49 12.95 4.17
N MET A 213 19.39 12.28 3.02
CA MET A 213 20.07 11.01 2.70
C MET A 213 19.79 9.86 3.68
N LYS A 214 18.77 9.98 4.53
CA LYS A 214 18.35 8.91 5.45
C LYS A 214 17.46 7.88 4.74
N PRO A 215 17.53 6.59 5.13
CA PRO A 215 16.64 5.56 4.59
C PRO A 215 15.15 5.89 4.79
N LEU A 216 14.35 5.58 3.78
CA LEU A 216 12.90 5.68 3.82
C LEU A 216 12.32 4.35 4.34
N ASP A 217 11.53 4.40 5.41
CA ASP A 217 10.97 3.24 6.12
C ASP A 217 9.66 2.72 5.49
N GLY A 218 9.59 2.75 4.16
CA GLY A 218 8.37 2.43 3.42
C GLY A 218 7.34 3.56 3.38
N THR A 219 7.63 4.71 4.00
CA THR A 219 6.85 5.94 3.86
C THR A 219 7.67 7.02 3.16
N TYR A 220 7.11 7.63 2.11
CA TYR A 220 7.77 8.69 1.35
C TYR A 220 6.75 9.62 0.70
N GLU A 221 7.19 10.82 0.37
CA GLU A 221 6.42 11.83 -0.34
C GLU A 221 7.17 12.23 -1.62
N ILE A 222 6.42 12.49 -2.68
CA ILE A 222 6.95 13.05 -3.93
C ILE A 222 6.99 14.56 -3.78
N ASP A 223 8.17 15.15 -3.92
CA ASP A 223 8.39 16.59 -3.85
C ASP A 223 8.90 17.13 -5.18
N HIS A 224 8.58 18.39 -5.47
CA HIS A 224 9.05 19.09 -6.65
C HIS A 224 10.34 19.87 -6.34
N LYS A 225 11.44 19.52 -7.00
CA LYS A 225 12.75 20.21 -6.89
C LYS A 225 12.61 21.70 -7.16
N ILE A 226 11.90 22.08 -8.21
CA ILE A 226 11.38 23.44 -8.42
C ILE A 226 9.90 23.42 -8.05
N PRO A 227 9.45 24.18 -7.04
CA PRO A 227 8.05 24.20 -6.64
C PRO A 227 7.12 24.63 -7.78
N VAL A 228 5.90 24.09 -7.80
CA VAL A 228 4.86 24.48 -8.78
C VAL A 228 4.57 25.99 -8.72
N SER A 229 4.64 26.60 -7.54
CA SER A 229 4.47 28.06 -7.37
C SER A 229 5.55 28.89 -8.05
N LYS A 230 6.75 28.32 -8.26
CA LYS A 230 7.88 28.93 -8.99
C LYS A 230 7.98 28.43 -10.45
N GLY A 231 6.92 27.78 -10.97
CA GLY A 231 6.87 27.32 -12.36
C GLY A 231 7.46 25.93 -12.61
N GLY A 232 7.76 25.15 -11.56
CA GLY A 232 8.25 23.79 -11.72
C GLY A 232 7.21 22.82 -12.28
N THR A 233 7.69 21.85 -13.06
CA THR A 233 6.88 20.89 -13.82
C THR A 233 6.73 19.56 -13.07
N SER A 234 5.71 18.76 -13.40
CA SER A 234 5.51 17.42 -12.79
C SER A 234 6.19 16.29 -13.58
N ILE A 235 7.27 16.58 -14.31
CA ILE A 235 8.04 15.54 -15.02
C ILE A 235 9.02 14.87 -14.07
N LYS A 236 9.38 13.60 -14.30
CA LYS A 236 10.32 12.82 -13.47
C LYS A 236 11.59 13.60 -13.06
N GLY A 237 12.19 14.36 -13.99
CA GLY A 237 13.41 15.14 -13.72
C GLY A 237 13.27 16.21 -12.63
N ASN A 238 12.09 16.83 -12.49
CA ASN A 238 11.81 17.85 -11.48
C ASN A 238 11.26 17.28 -10.16
N LEU A 239 11.24 15.96 -10.01
CA LEU A 239 10.71 15.30 -8.81
C LEU A 239 11.82 14.68 -7.99
N ALA A 240 11.56 14.54 -6.71
CA ALA A 240 12.42 13.88 -5.74
C ALA A 240 11.57 13.04 -4.78
N ILE A 241 12.11 11.90 -4.35
CA ILE A 241 11.57 11.16 -3.22
C ILE A 241 12.11 11.79 -1.94
N SER A 242 11.22 12.14 -1.02
CA SER A 242 11.59 12.79 0.24
C SER A 242 10.83 12.20 1.42
N CYS A 243 11.41 12.27 2.61
CA CYS A 243 10.69 11.97 3.83
C CYS A 243 9.78 13.17 4.20
N SER A 244 8.64 12.89 4.84
CA SER A 244 7.68 13.93 5.25
C SER A 244 8.32 15.10 6.04
N PRO A 245 9.27 14.88 6.97
CA PRO A 245 9.92 15.99 7.67
C PRO A 245 10.69 16.95 6.75
N CYS A 246 11.44 16.41 5.78
CA CYS A 246 12.21 17.24 4.84
C CYS A 246 11.28 17.99 3.89
N ASN A 247 10.30 17.29 3.32
CA ASN A 247 9.34 17.90 2.40
C ASN A 247 8.61 19.09 3.04
N ARG A 248 8.12 18.90 4.28
CA ARG A 248 7.44 19.96 5.04
C ARG A 248 8.35 21.12 5.42
N SER A 249 9.63 20.86 5.64
CA SER A 249 10.63 21.91 5.93
C SER A 249 11.05 22.70 4.69
N LYS A 250 11.02 22.07 3.51
CA LYS A 250 11.34 22.70 2.22
C LYS A 250 10.28 23.71 1.77
N GLN A 251 9.00 23.39 1.93
CA GLN A 251 7.90 24.27 1.52
C GLN A 251 8.06 24.76 0.06
N ALA A 252 8.01 26.07 -0.18
CA ALA A 252 8.16 26.71 -1.49
C ALA A 252 9.62 27.06 -1.85
N MET A 253 10.61 26.52 -1.13
CA MET A 253 12.01 26.64 -1.52
C MET A 253 12.34 25.72 -2.70
N THR A 254 13.29 26.11 -3.54
CA THR A 254 13.88 25.25 -4.56
C THR A 254 14.80 24.21 -3.91
N ASN A 255 15.16 23.18 -4.67
CA ASN A 255 16.10 22.15 -4.25
C ASN A 255 17.41 22.76 -3.74
N ILE A 256 17.96 23.71 -4.49
CA ILE A 256 19.22 24.39 -4.16
C ILE A 256 19.06 25.19 -2.87
N GLU A 257 18.03 26.05 -2.79
CA GLU A 257 17.73 26.86 -1.60
C GLU A 257 17.61 26.01 -0.33
N PHE A 258 16.97 24.83 -0.43
CA PHE A 258 16.78 23.96 0.72
C PHE A 258 18.04 23.18 1.09
N ILE A 259 18.82 22.70 0.11
CA ILE A 259 20.12 22.05 0.35
C ILE A 259 21.06 23.01 1.06
N ASP A 260 21.14 24.26 0.60
CA ASP A 260 21.98 25.29 1.23
C ASP A 260 21.55 25.55 2.69
N LYS A 261 20.23 25.60 2.95
CA LYS A 261 19.67 25.77 4.29
C LYS A 261 20.02 24.62 5.25
N ILE A 262 20.03 23.37 4.78
CA ILE A 262 20.36 22.23 5.64
C ILE A 262 21.87 22.05 5.81
N SER A 263 22.66 22.34 4.78
CA SER A 263 24.13 22.30 4.82
C SER A 263 24.72 23.39 5.74
N SER A 264 24.17 24.61 5.70
CA SER A 264 24.54 25.69 6.63
C SER A 264 24.21 25.39 8.09
N LYS A 265 23.25 24.47 8.33
CA LYS A 265 22.87 24.04 9.68
C LYS A 265 23.81 22.96 10.26
N THR A 266 24.51 22.21 9.40
CA THR A 266 25.47 21.18 9.80
C THR A 266 26.82 21.75 10.23
N ILE A 267 27.20 22.93 9.71
CA ILE A 267 28.47 23.59 10.04
C ILE A 267 28.46 24.27 11.42
N GLY A 268 27.27 24.59 11.96
CA GLY A 268 27.13 25.22 13.28
C GLY A 268 27.24 24.29 14.50
N VAL A 269 27.69 23.04 14.33
CA VAL A 269 27.85 22.05 15.43
C VAL A 269 29.33 21.72 15.70
N ILE A 270 30.26 22.43 15.04
CA ILE A 270 31.69 22.38 15.37
C ILE A 270 32.18 23.81 15.62
N VAL A 271 31.82 24.35 16.78
CA VAL A 271 32.60 25.35 17.53
C VAL A 271 32.45 25.03 19.00
#